data_AF-A0A1D8A353-F1
#
_entry.id   AF-A0A1D8A353-F1
#
_cell.length_a   1.000
_cell.length_b   1.000
_cell.length_c   1.000
_cell.angle_alpha   90.00
_cell.angle_beta   90.00
_cell.angle_gamma   90.00
#
_symmetry.space_group_name_H-M   'P 1'
#
loop_
_entity.id
_entity.type
_entity.pdbx_description
1 polymer ?
#
loop_
_entity_poly.entity_id
_entity_poly.type
_entity_poly.pdbx_seq_one_letter_code
_entity_poly.pdbx_strand_id
1 'polypeptide(L)'
;MFDFKQFAGLSFVAEGDLWAPERTGDYSTDCATGRRHAAELIEFMHQSGNAPIFGSVIRRITEKGQFDGVETGFCAQFGITLLGAVAS
;
A
#
# COMPACT_ATOMS: atom_id res chain seq x y z
N MET A 1 -11.86 -6.93 -16.18
CA MET A 1 -10.40 -6.78 -16.26
C MET A 1 -10.08 -5.38 -15.75
N PHE A 2 -9.23 -5.24 -14.72
CA PHE A 2 -8.80 -3.91 -14.28
C PHE A 2 -7.91 -3.30 -15.36
N ASP A 3 -8.16 -2.05 -15.75
CA ASP A 3 -7.23 -1.30 -16.57
C ASP A 3 -6.08 -0.82 -15.66
N PHE A 4 -4.97 -1.57 -15.63
CA PHE A 4 -3.85 -1.26 -14.73
C PHE A 4 -3.14 0.05 -15.07
N LYS A 5 -3.36 0.62 -16.26
CA LYS A 5 -2.84 1.94 -16.62
C LYS A 5 -3.43 3.05 -15.73
N GLN A 6 -4.61 2.83 -15.16
CA GLN A 6 -5.23 3.77 -14.22
C GLN A 6 -4.48 3.87 -12.88
N PHE A 7 -3.60 2.92 -12.57
CA PHE A 7 -2.80 2.88 -11.33
C PHE A 7 -1.34 3.31 -11.55
N ALA A 8 -1.05 3.93 -12.70
CA ALA A 8 0.25 4.52 -12.97
C ALA A 8 0.59 5.54 -11.85
N GLY A 9 1.55 5.20 -11.00
CA GLY A 9 1.91 5.99 -9.81
C GLY A 9 1.98 5.17 -8.51
N LEU A 10 1.36 3.98 -8.47
CA LEU A 10 1.47 3.05 -7.35
C LEU A 10 2.63 2.08 -7.60
N SER A 11 3.73 2.24 -6.86
CA SER A 11 4.96 1.45 -7.10
C SER A 11 4.85 -0.02 -6.71
N PHE A 12 3.80 -0.39 -5.98
CA PHE A 12 3.50 -1.75 -5.53
C PHE A 12 2.44 -2.44 -6.40
N VAL A 13 2.07 -1.86 -7.54
CA VAL A 13 1.16 -2.47 -8.52
C VAL A 13 1.97 -2.97 -9.70
N ALA A 14 1.75 -4.22 -10.09
CA ALA A 14 2.32 -4.84 -11.28
C ALA A 14 1.21 -5.29 -12.24
N GLU A 15 1.56 -5.65 -13.47
CA GLU A 15 0.60 -6.15 -14.44
C GLU A 15 -0.17 -7.36 -13.88
N GLY A 16 -1.48 -7.22 -13.70
CA GLY A 16 -2.32 -8.28 -13.14
C GLY A 16 -2.34 -8.39 -11.61
N ASP A 17 -1.56 -7.59 -10.87
CA ASP A 17 -1.45 -7.71 -9.42
C ASP A 17 -1.44 -6.34 -8.70
N LEU A 18 -2.45 -6.11 -7.85
CA LEU A 18 -2.59 -4.89 -7.05
C LEU A 18 -1.70 -4.86 -5.79
N TRP A 19 -0.98 -5.95 -5.50
CA TRP A 19 -0.03 -6.00 -4.39
C TRP A 19 1.20 -6.82 -4.76
N ALA A 20 2.21 -6.15 -5.29
CA ALA A 20 3.50 -6.72 -5.68
C ALA A 20 4.68 -5.88 -5.15
N PRO A 21 4.77 -5.65 -3.83
CA PRO A 21 5.87 -4.89 -3.27
C PRO A 21 7.21 -5.63 -3.40
N GLU A 22 8.29 -4.87 -3.56
CA GLU A 22 9.65 -5.38 -3.40
C GLU A 22 9.93 -5.69 -1.92
N ARG A 23 10.66 -6.78 -1.67
CA ARG A 23 11.02 -7.23 -0.32
C ARG A 23 12.52 -7.43 -0.23
N THR A 24 13.10 -6.94 0.86
CA THR A 24 14.54 -7.03 1.13
C THR A 24 14.86 -8.13 2.14
N GLY A 25 13.88 -8.53 2.96
CA GLY A 25 14.09 -9.44 4.09
C GLY A 25 14.65 -8.74 5.34
N ASP A 26 14.97 -7.45 5.25
CA ASP A 26 15.26 -6.61 6.41
C ASP A 26 13.94 -5.98 6.90
N TYR A 27 13.52 -6.35 8.10
CA TYR A 27 12.22 -5.95 8.64
C TYR A 27 12.02 -4.43 8.67
N SER A 28 13.06 -3.67 9.07
CA SER A 28 12.99 -2.22 9.18
C SER A 28 12.85 -1.55 7.82
N THR A 29 13.64 -2.00 6.84
CA THR A 29 13.60 -1.53 5.45
C THR A 29 12.25 -1.87 4.81
N ASP A 30 11.77 -3.09 4.99
CA ASP A 30 10.47 -3.54 4.49
C ASP A 30 9.31 -2.73 5.12
N CYS A 31 9.38 -2.40 6.42
CA CYS A 31 8.43 -1.49 7.05
C CYS A 31 8.44 -0.09 6.42
N ALA A 32 9.62 0.46 6.12
CA ALA A 32 9.72 1.76 5.44
C ALA A 32 9.12 1.71 4.03
N THR A 33 9.35 0.64 3.29
CA THR A 33 8.73 0.37 1.99
C THR A 33 7.20 0.32 2.10
N GLY A 34 6.67 -0.40 3.08
CA GLY A 34 5.23 -0.45 3.37
C GLY A 34 4.61 0.94 3.63
N ARG A 35 5.27 1.76 4.48
CA ARG A 35 4.79 3.12 4.76
C ARG A 35 4.75 3.99 3.50
N ARG A 36 5.77 3.89 2.64
CA ARG A 36 5.80 4.60 1.35
C ARG A 36 4.64 4.18 0.44
N HIS A 37 4.38 2.88 0.32
CA HIS A 37 3.24 2.37 -0.45
C HIS A 37 1.88 2.85 0.07
N ALA A 38 1.72 2.94 1.39
CA ALA A 38 0.51 3.51 1.98
C ALA A 38 0.36 5.00 1.66
N ALA A 39 1.44 5.78 1.71
CA ALA A 39 1.43 7.19 1.33
C ALA A 39 1.05 7.38 -0.15
N GLU A 40 1.62 6.56 -1.05
CA GLU A 40 1.26 6.55 -2.48
C GLU A 40 -0.23 6.26 -2.69
N LEU A 41 -0.78 5.27 -1.97
CA LEU A 41 -2.18 4.90 -2.08
C LEU A 41 -3.13 5.98 -1.54
N ILE A 42 -2.78 6.61 -0.41
CA ILE A 42 -3.56 7.71 0.17
C ILE A 42 -3.62 8.88 -0.82
N GLU A 43 -2.47 9.27 -1.38
CA GLU A 43 -2.40 10.34 -2.36
C GLU A 43 -3.21 10.00 -3.62
N PHE A 44 -3.07 8.77 -4.13
CA PHE A 44 -3.86 8.30 -5.26
C PHE A 44 -5.37 8.37 -4.99
N MET A 45 -5.82 7.95 -3.80
CA MET A 45 -7.24 8.02 -3.44
C MET A 45 -7.74 9.46 -3.37
N HIS A 46 -6.93 10.40 -2.86
CA HIS A 46 -7.26 11.82 -2.85
C HIS A 46 -7.37 12.41 -4.27
N GLN A 47 -6.41 12.11 -5.15
CA GLN A 47 -6.37 12.66 -6.50
C GLN A 47 -7.46 12.07 -7.41
N SER A 48 -7.70 10.77 -7.31
CA SER A 48 -8.62 10.04 -8.19
C SER A 48 -10.06 9.98 -7.68
N GLY A 49 -10.28 10.22 -6.38
CA GLY A 49 -11.57 9.96 -5.71
C GLY A 49 -11.90 8.47 -5.55
N ASN A 50 -10.99 7.55 -5.92
CA ASN A 50 -11.24 6.11 -5.90
C ASN A 50 -10.93 5.50 -4.53
N ALA A 51 -11.67 5.88 -3.48
CA ALA A 51 -11.51 5.29 -2.15
C ALA A 51 -11.67 3.75 -2.08
N PRO A 52 -12.54 3.09 -2.87
CA PRO A 52 -12.70 1.63 -2.85
C PRO A 52 -11.44 0.82 -3.20
N ILE A 53 -10.44 1.42 -3.85
CA ILE A 53 -9.18 0.74 -4.19
C ILE A 53 -8.45 0.20 -2.96
N PHE A 54 -8.55 0.89 -1.82
CA PHE A 54 -7.93 0.45 -0.57
C PHE A 54 -8.44 -0.95 -0.15
N GLY A 55 -9.75 -1.17 -0.21
CA GLY A 55 -10.33 -2.49 0.07
C GLY A 55 -9.83 -3.58 -0.90
N SER A 56 -9.61 -3.23 -2.17
CA SER A 56 -9.06 -4.15 -3.17
C SER A 56 -7.59 -4.51 -2.87
N VAL A 57 -6.78 -3.55 -2.45
CA VAL A 57 -5.40 -3.78 -2.01
C VAL A 57 -5.35 -4.66 -0.75
N ILE A 58 -6.15 -4.35 0.27
CA ILE A 58 -6.23 -5.14 1.52
C ILE A 58 -6.67 -6.59 1.24
N ARG A 59 -7.66 -6.77 0.36
CA ARG A 59 -8.07 -8.11 -0.09
C ARG A 59 -6.90 -8.85 -0.73
N ARG A 60 -6.14 -8.18 -1.60
CA ARG A 60 -5.01 -8.80 -2.29
C ARG A 60 -3.87 -9.18 -1.33
N ILE A 61 -3.57 -8.33 -0.35
CA ILE A 61 -2.65 -8.64 0.76
C ILE A 61 -3.09 -9.93 1.46
N THR A 62 -4.36 -10.02 1.84
CA THR A 62 -4.93 -11.19 2.51
C THR A 62 -4.85 -12.46 1.66
N GLU A 63 -5.14 -12.36 0.36
CA GLU A 63 -5.04 -13.49 -0.58
C GLU A 63 -3.61 -14.02 -0.73
N LYS A 64 -2.58 -13.15 -0.61
CA LYS A 64 -1.18 -13.58 -0.66
C LYS A 64 -0.71 -14.27 0.62
N GLY A 65 -1.36 -14.00 1.75
CA GLY A 65 -1.07 -14.67 3.03
C GLY A 65 0.32 -14.37 3.62
N GLN A 66 0.98 -13.30 3.17
CA GLN A 66 2.26 -12.86 3.72
C GLN A 66 2.06 -11.57 4.52
N PHE A 67 2.31 -11.61 5.82
CA PHE A 67 2.10 -10.51 6.75
C PHE A 67 3.41 -10.22 7.50
N ASP A 68 4.30 -9.45 6.89
CA ASP A 68 5.62 -9.15 7.44
C ASP A 68 5.86 -7.62 7.48
N GLY A 69 7.11 -7.17 7.43
CA GLY A 69 7.50 -5.77 7.53
C GLY A 69 6.73 -4.85 6.57
N VAL A 70 6.59 -5.23 5.30
CA VAL A 70 5.87 -4.40 4.31
C VAL A 70 4.41 -4.18 4.71
N GLU A 71 3.67 -5.24 5.01
CA GLU A 71 2.27 -5.15 5.40
C GLU A 71 2.10 -4.41 6.73
N THR A 72 3.00 -4.65 7.68
CA THR A 72 3.00 -3.96 8.97
C THR A 72 3.19 -2.46 8.78
N GLY A 73 4.19 -2.05 8.00
CA GLY A 73 4.45 -0.64 7.69
C GLY A 73 3.30 0.02 6.94
N PHE A 74 2.71 -0.68 5.97
CA PHE A 74 1.57 -0.21 5.19
C PHE A 74 0.36 0.09 6.08
N CYS A 75 -0.08 -0.88 6.90
CA CYS A 75 -1.22 -0.71 7.80
C CYS A 75 -0.93 0.32 8.89
N ALA A 76 0.29 0.36 9.44
CA ALA A 76 0.68 1.34 10.44
C ALA A 76 0.58 2.78 9.90
N GLN A 77 1.02 3.03 8.67
CA GLN A 77 0.92 4.37 8.08
C GLN A 77 -0.53 4.84 7.92
N PHE A 78 -1.44 3.94 7.50
CA PHE A 78 -2.86 4.27 7.46
C PHE A 78 -3.42 4.62 8.84
N GLY A 79 -3.08 3.83 9.86
CA GLY A 79 -3.48 4.10 11.24
C GLY A 79 -2.96 5.45 11.76
N ILE A 80 -1.67 5.72 11.53
CA ILE A 80 -1.01 6.99 11.91
C ILE A 80 -1.70 8.18 11.24
N THR A 81 -1.93 8.11 9.92
CA THR A 81 -2.59 9.18 9.17
C THR A 81 -4.02 9.41 9.66
N LEU A 82 -4.80 8.34 9.89
CA LEU A 82 -6.18 8.44 10.36
C LEU A 82 -6.28 9.06 11.76
N LEU A 83 -5.33 8.74 12.64
CA LEU A 83 -5.27 9.29 13.99
C LEU A 83 -4.73 10.73 14.03
N GLY A 84 -4.24 11.26 12.91
CA GLY A 84 -3.55 12.56 12.86
C GLY A 84 -2.24 12.57 13.66
N ALA A 85 -1.66 11.39 13.94
CA ALA A 85 -0.45 11.22 14.74
C ALA A 85 0.80 11.50 13.88
N VAL A 86 0.88 12.67 13.25
CA VAL A 86 2.09 13.06 12.53
C VAL A 86 3.19 13.29 13.56
N ALA A 87 4.31 12.55 13.44
CA ALA A 87 5.50 12.84 14.22
C ALA A 87 5.94 14.28 13.91
N SER A 88 5.86 15.14 14.93
CA SER A 88 6.38 16.51 14.94
C SER A 88 7.90 16.53 14.80
#